data_AF-A0A7W7WXV8-F1
#
_entry.id   AF-A0A7W7WXV8-F1
#
_cell.length_a   1.000
_cell.length_b   1.000
_cell.length_c   1.000
_cell.angle_alpha   90.00
_cell.angle_beta   90.00
_cell.angle_gamma   90.00
#
_symmetry.space_group_name_H-M   'P 1'
#
loop_
_entity.id
_entity.type
_entity.pdbx_description
1 polymer ?
#
loop_
_entity_poly.entity_id
_entity_poly.type
_entity_poly.pdbx_seq_one_letter_code
_entity_poly.pdbx_strand_id
1 'polypeptide(L)'
;MTMSADDVVHLYRYILTGLPADQRDFIVDALGSAPDTAADGFDQGFALMGPDVDAYAKQGWMWYLPADLYLHSAGIVRSRYVVAILSLHSGVPAATAEATLDAVTTALLTPLP
;
A
#
# COMPACT_ATOMS: atom_id res chain seq x y z
N MET A 1 -14.27 -9.02 12.57
CA MET A 1 -14.41 -9.03 11.10
C MET A 1 -13.06 -8.58 10.56
N THR A 2 -12.43 -9.38 9.71
CA THR A 2 -11.14 -9.05 9.09
C THR A 2 -11.36 -8.80 7.59
N MET A 3 -10.54 -7.94 7.00
CA MET A 3 -10.56 -7.63 5.56
C MET A 3 -9.43 -8.40 4.88
N SER A 4 -9.69 -9.03 3.73
CA SER A 4 -8.69 -9.75 2.95
C SER A 4 -8.01 -8.86 1.91
N ALA A 5 -6.87 -9.31 1.37
CA ALA A 5 -6.22 -8.60 0.26
C ALA A 5 -7.11 -8.56 -1.00
N ASP A 6 -7.91 -9.61 -1.22
CA ASP A 6 -8.85 -9.69 -2.35
C ASP A 6 -9.99 -8.66 -2.21
N ASP A 7 -10.50 -8.44 -0.99
CA ASP A 7 -11.48 -7.37 -0.73
C ASP A 7 -10.92 -5.98 -1.08
N VAL A 8 -9.65 -5.73 -0.70
CA VAL A 8 -8.96 -4.47 -1.01
C VAL A 8 -8.74 -4.33 -2.52
N VAL A 9 -8.34 -5.40 -3.20
CA VAL A 9 -8.21 -5.41 -4.67
C VAL A 9 -9.55 -5.10 -5.34
N HIS A 10 -10.66 -5.66 -4.86
CA HIS A 10 -11.99 -5.37 -5.39
C HIS A 10 -12.35 -3.88 -5.27
N LEU A 11 -12.03 -3.25 -4.14
CA LEU A 11 -12.23 -1.81 -3.96
C LEU A 11 -11.41 -0.98 -4.95
N TYR A 12 -10.10 -1.22 -5.06
CA TYR A 12 -9.24 -0.46 -5.97
C TYR A 12 -9.57 -0.72 -7.44
N ARG A 13 -10.02 -1.94 -7.78
CA ARG A 13 -10.54 -2.23 -9.11
C ARG A 13 -11.81 -1.42 -9.40
N TYR A 14 -12.72 -1.32 -8.44
CA TYR A 14 -13.91 -0.48 -8.59
C TYR A 14 -13.54 1.00 -8.77
N ILE A 15 -12.56 1.51 -8.02
CA ILE A 15 -12.05 2.87 -8.22
C ILE A 15 -11.53 3.05 -9.65
N LEU A 16 -10.69 2.13 -10.13
CA LEU A 16 -10.03 2.26 -11.43
C LEU A 16 -10.99 2.10 -12.62
N THR A 17 -11.96 1.17 -12.53
CA THR A 17 -12.78 0.77 -13.69
C THR A 17 -14.27 1.03 -13.55
N GLY A 18 -14.77 1.28 -12.34
CA GLY A 18 -16.20 1.38 -12.04
C GLY A 18 -16.70 2.78 -11.74
N LEU A 19 -15.83 3.68 -11.26
CA LEU A 19 -16.21 5.07 -10.94
C LEU A 19 -16.29 5.96 -12.19
N PRO A 20 -17.14 7.01 -12.16
CA PRO A 20 -17.03 8.15 -13.06
C PRO A 20 -15.62 8.76 -13.02
N ALA A 21 -15.18 9.32 -14.15
CA ALA A 21 -13.81 9.81 -14.30
C ALA A 21 -13.44 10.87 -13.25
N ASP A 22 -14.31 11.84 -12.99
CA ASP A 22 -14.11 12.90 -12.00
C ASP A 22 -13.92 12.35 -10.57
N GLN A 23 -14.66 11.29 -10.20
CA GLN A 23 -14.54 10.66 -8.89
C GLN A 23 -13.29 9.80 -8.77
N ARG A 24 -12.95 9.05 -9.82
CA ARG A 24 -11.70 8.28 -9.89
C ARG A 24 -10.51 9.22 -9.77
N ASP A 25 -10.50 10.29 -10.57
CA ASP A 25 -9.38 11.22 -10.65
C ASP A 25 -9.20 11.94 -9.29
N PHE A 26 -10.29 12.37 -8.64
CA PHE A 26 -10.24 12.89 -7.28
C PHE A 26 -9.55 11.94 -6.28
N ILE A 27 -9.88 10.65 -6.31
CA ILE A 27 -9.28 9.65 -5.41
C ILE A 27 -7.81 9.41 -5.77
N VAL A 28 -7.50 9.22 -7.05
CA VAL A 28 -6.14 8.94 -7.53
C VAL A 28 -5.21 10.12 -7.23
N ASP A 29 -5.67 11.35 -7.42
CA ASP A 29 -4.92 12.57 -7.09
C ASP A 29 -4.65 12.67 -5.59
N ALA A 30 -5.64 12.33 -4.75
CA ALA A 30 -5.46 12.31 -3.30
C ALA A 30 -4.46 11.23 -2.85
N LEU A 31 -4.47 10.06 -3.50
CA LEU A 31 -3.49 8.99 -3.25
C LEU A 31 -2.09 9.40 -3.71
N GLY A 32 -1.97 10.00 -4.89
CA GLY A 32 -0.69 10.49 -5.44
C GLY A 32 -0.08 11.67 -4.69
N SER A 33 -0.86 12.34 -3.83
CA SER A 33 -0.41 13.46 -2.99
C SER A 33 -0.25 13.09 -1.51
N ALA A 34 -0.28 11.79 -1.18
CA ALA A 34 0.00 11.33 0.17
C ALA A 34 1.40 11.77 0.62
N PRO A 35 1.55 12.41 1.81
CA PRO A 35 2.86 12.86 2.28
C PRO A 35 3.75 11.69 2.68
N ASP A 36 5.07 11.83 2.57
CA ASP A 36 6.03 10.80 2.99
C ASP A 36 5.93 10.49 4.48
N THR A 37 5.58 11.48 5.31
CA THR A 37 5.40 11.32 6.74
C THR A 37 3.93 11.49 7.13
N ALA A 38 3.39 10.51 7.84
CA ALA A 38 2.03 10.52 8.33
C ALA A 38 1.82 11.52 9.48
N ALA A 39 0.55 11.81 9.81
CA ALA A 39 0.20 12.76 10.86
C ALA A 39 0.68 12.35 12.27
N ASP A 40 0.89 11.06 12.51
CA ASP A 40 1.46 10.50 13.74
C ASP A 40 3.00 10.41 13.71
N GLY A 41 3.62 10.87 12.63
CA GLY A 41 5.08 10.85 12.42
C GLY A 41 5.62 9.56 11.81
N PHE A 42 4.76 8.61 11.41
CA PHE A 42 5.21 7.37 10.78
C PHE A 42 5.72 7.61 9.36
N ASP A 43 6.84 6.97 8.99
CA ASP A 43 7.39 7.01 7.64
C ASP A 43 6.56 6.10 6.71
N GLN A 44 5.96 6.69 5.69
CA GLN A 44 5.12 5.99 4.72
C GLN A 44 5.91 5.50 3.51
N GLY A 45 7.22 5.76 3.42
CA GLY A 45 8.10 5.45 2.30
C GLY A 45 8.45 3.97 2.11
N PHE A 46 7.50 3.07 2.36
CA PHE A 46 7.66 1.63 2.20
C PHE A 46 6.70 1.08 1.12
N ALA A 47 7.02 -0.10 0.62
CA ALA A 47 6.25 -0.86 -0.36
C ALA A 47 5.85 -0.02 -1.58
N LEU A 48 4.56 0.25 -1.78
CA LEU A 48 4.09 0.98 -2.97
C LEU A 48 4.38 2.49 -2.93
N MET A 49 4.78 3.04 -1.78
CA MET A 49 5.32 4.41 -1.67
C MET A 49 6.85 4.38 -1.48
N GLY A 50 7.47 3.21 -1.63
CA GLY A 50 8.92 3.08 -1.64
C GLY A 50 9.56 3.80 -2.84
N PRO A 51 10.87 4.04 -2.78
CA PRO A 51 11.60 4.68 -3.87
C PRO A 51 11.43 3.90 -5.17
N ASP A 52 11.36 4.63 -6.29
CA ASP A 52 11.27 4.08 -7.65
C ASP A 52 10.00 3.24 -7.96
N VAL A 53 8.96 3.32 -7.11
CA VAL A 53 7.66 2.71 -7.39
C VAL A 53 6.69 3.73 -7.98
N ASP A 54 6.31 3.53 -9.26
CA ASP A 54 5.26 4.31 -9.92
C ASP A 54 3.87 3.82 -9.48
N ALA A 55 3.36 4.40 -8.39
CA ALA A 55 2.04 4.05 -7.85
C ALA A 55 1.32 5.21 -7.18
N TYR A 56 -0.02 5.13 -7.19
CA TYR A 56 -0.91 5.89 -6.34
C TYR A 56 -1.38 4.98 -5.21
N ALA A 57 -0.91 5.23 -3.99
CA ALA A 57 -1.01 4.25 -2.92
C ALA A 57 -1.50 4.84 -1.59
N LYS A 58 -2.00 3.95 -0.73
CA LYS A 58 -2.32 4.23 0.66
C LYS A 58 -1.63 3.21 1.55
N GLN A 59 -0.91 3.74 2.55
CA GLN A 59 -0.33 2.95 3.62
C GLN A 59 -1.28 2.78 4.81
N GLY A 60 -1.10 1.69 5.53
CA GLY A 60 -1.73 1.42 6.83
C GLY A 60 -0.78 0.68 7.76
N TRP A 61 -0.70 1.12 9.01
CA TRP A 61 0.18 0.53 10.01
C TRP A 61 -0.48 0.49 11.38
N MET A 62 -0.04 -0.45 12.20
CA MET A 62 -0.43 -0.54 13.60
C MET A 62 0.58 -1.38 14.37
N TRP A 63 0.96 -0.90 15.56
CA TRP A 63 1.58 -1.75 16.57
C TRP A 63 0.51 -2.40 17.44
N TYR A 64 0.58 -3.71 17.59
CA TYR A 64 -0.28 -4.50 18.47
C TYR A 64 0.54 -5.37 19.41
N LEU A 65 0.04 -5.56 20.62
CA LEU A 65 0.78 -6.22 21.69
C LEU A 65 1.01 -7.72 21.40
N PRO A 66 2.13 -8.30 21.85
CA PRO A 66 3.27 -7.63 22.50
C PRO A 66 4.32 -7.07 21.54
N ALA A 67 4.33 -7.52 20.28
CA ALA A 67 5.40 -7.21 19.33
C ALA A 67 4.95 -7.33 17.86
N ASP A 68 3.66 -7.22 17.60
CA ASP A 68 3.08 -7.35 16.28
C ASP A 68 3.08 -5.99 15.59
N LEU A 69 3.67 -5.94 14.40
CA LEU A 69 3.64 -4.79 13.51
C LEU A 69 2.86 -5.16 12.26
N TYR A 70 1.70 -4.52 12.09
CA TYR A 70 0.93 -4.56 10.86
C TYR A 70 1.49 -3.50 9.92
N LEU A 71 1.87 -3.90 8.71
CA LEU A 71 2.22 -2.99 7.61
C LEU A 71 1.41 -3.39 6.38
N HIS A 72 0.67 -2.44 5.84
CA HIS A 72 -0.25 -2.65 4.73
C HIS A 72 0.01 -1.59 3.67
N SER A 73 0.05 -2.02 2.41
CA SER A 73 0.25 -1.15 1.26
C SER A 73 -0.71 -1.57 0.16
N ALA A 74 -1.53 -0.64 -0.33
CA ALA A 74 -2.43 -0.91 -1.44
C ALA A 74 -2.53 0.29 -2.37
N GLY A 75 -2.68 0.04 -3.67
CA GLY A 75 -2.66 1.12 -4.65
C GLY A 75 -2.84 0.68 -6.09
N ILE A 76 -2.83 1.68 -6.97
CA ILE A 76 -2.81 1.54 -8.42
C ILE A 76 -1.38 1.75 -8.89
N VAL A 77 -0.77 0.72 -9.49
CA VAL A 77 0.61 0.71 -9.99
C VAL A 77 0.61 0.92 -11.49
N ARG A 78 1.50 1.80 -11.99
CA ARG A 78 1.64 2.16 -13.41
C ARG A 78 0.31 2.51 -14.08
N SER A 79 -0.58 3.15 -13.31
CA SER A 79 -1.95 3.53 -13.73
C SER A 79 -2.81 2.38 -14.28
N ARG A 80 -2.48 1.11 -13.97
CA ARG A 80 -3.08 -0.06 -14.63
C ARG A 80 -3.32 -1.24 -13.71
N TYR A 81 -2.39 -1.52 -12.81
CA TYR A 81 -2.44 -2.69 -11.94
C TYR A 81 -2.96 -2.31 -10.57
N VAL A 82 -3.77 -3.19 -9.97
CA VAL A 82 -4.16 -3.05 -8.58
C VAL A 82 -3.34 -4.02 -7.76
N VAL A 83 -2.66 -3.51 -6.73
CA VAL A 83 -1.84 -4.31 -5.82
C VAL A 83 -2.30 -4.03 -4.40
N ALA A 84 -2.48 -5.09 -3.61
CA ALA A 84 -2.74 -5.00 -2.18
C ALA A 84 -1.83 -5.99 -1.44
N ILE A 85 -1.08 -5.48 -0.48
CA ILE A 85 -0.16 -6.25 0.35
C ILE A 85 -0.59 -6.02 1.79
N LEU A 86 -1.11 -7.06 2.43
CA LEU A 86 -1.46 -7.04 3.86
C LEU A 86 -0.49 -7.94 4.60
N SER A 87 0.35 -7.36 5.47
CA SER A 87 1.37 -8.09 6.21
C SER A 87 1.26 -7.91 7.72
N LEU A 88 1.77 -8.90 8.44
CA LEU A 88 1.95 -8.91 9.88
C LEU A 88 3.37 -9.43 10.16
N HIS A 89 4.11 -8.66 10.94
CA HIS A 89 5.49 -8.96 11.33
C HIS A 89 5.56 -9.04 12.86
N SER A 90 5.91 -10.20 13.41
CA SER A 90 5.95 -10.40 14.86
C SER A 90 7.38 -10.50 15.37
N GLY A 91 7.72 -9.70 16.39
CA GLY A 91 9.00 -9.79 17.10
C GLY A 91 10.23 -9.30 16.32
N VAL A 92 10.03 -8.54 15.23
CA VAL A 92 11.11 -7.97 14.42
C VAL A 92 11.11 -6.43 14.50
N PRO A 93 12.26 -5.77 14.33
CA PRO A 93 12.31 -4.32 14.21
C PRO A 93 11.52 -3.79 13.01
N ALA A 94 10.98 -2.56 13.10
CA ALA A 94 10.23 -1.92 12.02
C ALA A 94 10.98 -1.90 10.68
N ALA A 95 12.26 -1.51 10.71
CA ALA A 95 13.11 -1.49 9.52
C ALA A 95 13.25 -2.87 8.85
N THR A 96 13.22 -3.97 9.61
CA THR A 96 13.22 -5.33 9.05
C THR A 96 11.88 -5.67 8.41
N ALA A 97 10.78 -5.24 9.02
CA ALA A 97 9.43 -5.43 8.47
C ALA A 97 9.25 -4.66 7.16
N GLU A 98 9.64 -3.37 7.14
CA GLU A 98 9.63 -2.50 5.96
C GLU A 98 10.48 -3.10 4.83
N ALA A 99 11.75 -3.45 5.09
CA ALA A 99 12.61 -4.06 4.08
C ALA A 99 12.06 -5.39 3.54
N THR A 100 11.38 -6.17 4.38
CA THR A 100 10.69 -7.40 3.93
C THR A 100 9.53 -7.05 2.99
N LEU A 101 8.74 -6.04 3.32
CA LEU A 101 7.61 -5.60 2.51
C LEU A 101 8.06 -4.97 1.18
N ASP A 102 9.17 -4.25 1.17
CA ASP A 102 9.81 -3.70 -0.04
C ASP A 102 10.29 -4.82 -0.97
N ALA A 103 10.90 -5.87 -0.41
CA ALA A 103 11.35 -7.03 -1.18
C ALA A 103 10.16 -7.78 -1.79
N VAL A 104 9.06 -7.97 -1.04
CA VAL A 104 7.82 -8.56 -1.54
C VAL A 104 7.23 -7.70 -2.65
N THR A 105 7.18 -6.38 -2.45
CA THR A 105 6.69 -5.43 -3.47
C THR A 105 7.50 -5.52 -4.74
N THR A 106 8.83 -5.46 -4.64
CA THR A 106 9.74 -5.60 -5.79
C THR A 106 9.50 -6.91 -6.54
N ALA A 107 9.39 -8.03 -5.82
CA ALA A 107 9.12 -9.33 -6.43
C ALA A 107 7.76 -9.39 -7.13
N LEU A 108 6.73 -8.75 -6.58
CA LEU A 108 5.39 -8.65 -7.18
C LEU A 108 5.38 -7.76 -8.43
N LEU A 109 6.14 -6.66 -8.43
CA LEU A 109 6.12 -5.68 -9.52
C LEU A 109 7.07 -6.03 -10.68
N THR A 110 8.15 -6.76 -10.41
CA THR A 110 9.15 -7.20 -11.41
C THR A 110 8.54 -7.89 -12.65
N PRO A 111 7.58 -8.84 -12.52
CA PRO A 111 7.00 -9.50 -13.68
C PRO A 111 5.94 -8.68 -14.42
N LEU A 112 5.52 -7.53 -13.89
CA LEU A 112 4.51 -6.70 -14.54
C LEU A 112 5.15 -5.99 -15.74
N PRO A 113 4.50 -5.99 -16.91
CA PRO A 113 4.99 -5.29 -18.09
C PRO A 113 4.77 -3.77 -18.03
#